data_AF-A0A5E6NH71-F1
#
_entry.id   AF-A0A5E6NH71-F1
#
_cell.length_a   1.000
_cell.length_b   1.000
_cell.length_c   1.000
_cell.angle_alpha   90.00
_cell.angle_beta   90.00
_cell.angle_gamma   90.00
#
_symmetry.space_group_name_H-M   'P 1'
#
loop_
_entity.id
_entity.type
_entity.pdbx_description
1 polymer ?
#
loop_
_entity_poly.entity_id
_entity_poly.type
_entity_poly.pdbx_seq_one_letter_code
_entity_poly.pdbx_strand_id
1 'polypeptide(L)' 'MLTVLCTLMALRVFGALLKRGYHGVFHHFSDKHIGRYVDEFVFRLNDGNVKRSTLDRIDSIMSGFSGNRLSYKMLVLM' A
#
# COMPACT_ATOMS: atom_id res chain seq x y z
N MET A 1 -11.24 -1.49 -25.99
CA MET A 1 -12.30 -0.83 -25.20
C MET A 1 -12.48 -1.44 -23.81
N LEU A 2 -12.61 -2.76 -23.67
CA LEU A 2 -12.84 -3.41 -22.37
C LEU A 2 -11.66 -3.31 -21.38
N THR A 3 -10.42 -3.33 -21.88
CA THR A 3 -9.19 -3.22 -21.06
C THR A 3 -9.05 -1.86 -20.39
N VAL A 4 -9.25 -0.77 -21.14
CA VAL A 4 -9.14 0.62 -20.64
C VAL A 4 -10.19 0.91 -19.56
N LEU A 5 -11.41 0.38 -19.72
CA LEU A 5 -12.48 0.55 -18.73
C LEU A 5 -12.14 -0.16 -17.40
N CYS A 6 -11.58 -1.37 -17.47
CA CYS A 6 -11.16 -2.13 -16.29
C CYS A 6 -10.06 -1.39 -15.50
N THR A 7 -9.07 -0.82 -16.20
CA THR A 7 -7.98 -0.05 -15.55
C THR A 7 -8.48 1.24 -14.89
N LEU A 8 -9.43 1.94 -15.52
CA LEU A 8 -10.06 3.14 -14.95
C LEU A 8 -10.87 2.84 -13.69
N MET A 9 -11.58 1.71 -13.65
CA MET A 9 -12.32 1.27 -12.45
C MET A 9 -11.36 0.95 -11.30
N ALA A 10 -10.26 0.24 -11.57
CA ALA A 10 -9.25 -0.08 -10.56
C ALA A 10 -8.62 1.18 -9.92
N LEU A 11 -8.28 2.19 -10.73
CA LEU A 11 -7.72 3.44 -10.23
C LEU A 11 -8.70 4.22 -9.34
N ARG A 12 -9.99 4.24 -9.70
CA ARG A 12 -11.04 4.90 -8.90
C ARG A 12 -11.25 4.21 -7.55
N VAL A 13 -11.27 2.88 -7.54
CA VAL A 13 -11.39 2.09 -6.31
C VAL A 13 -10.18 2.31 -5.41
N PHE A 14 -8.98 2.28 -5.98
CA PHE A 14 -7.74 2.58 -5.24
C PHE A 14 -7.78 3.97 -4.59
N GLY A 15 -8.12 5.01 -5.36
CA GLY A 15 -8.19 6.38 -4.84
C GLY A 15 -9.23 6.58 -3.74
N ALA A 16 -10.39 5.92 -3.84
CA ALA A 16 -11.42 5.96 -2.80
C ALA A 16 -10.94 5.32 -1.48
N LEU A 17 -10.25 4.18 -1.56
CA LEU A 17 -9.69 3.49 -0.39
C LEU A 17 -8.54 4.27 0.24
N LEU A 18 -7.66 4.85 -0.58
CA LEU A 18 -6.57 5.69 -0.10
C LEU A 18 -7.10 6.91 0.66
N LYS A 19 -8.13 7.57 0.12
CA LYS A 19 -8.77 8.74 0.76
C LYS A 19 -9.47 8.37 2.07
N ARG A 20 -10.12 7.20 2.13
CA ARG A 20 -10.68 6.65 3.38
C ARG A 20 -9.58 6.34 4.41
N GLY A 21 -8.47 5.76 3.98
CA GLY A 21 -7.32 5.45 4.83
C GLY A 21 -6.65 6.70 5.41
N TYR A 22 -6.53 7.75 4.58
CA TYR A 22 -5.98 9.04 4.99
C TYR A 22 -6.81 9.69 6.10
N HIS A 23 -8.13 9.83 5.90
CA HIS A 23 -8.98 10.49 6.89
C HIS A 23 -9.27 9.61 8.12
N GLY A 24 -9.25 8.28 7.98
CA GLY A 24 -9.66 7.35 9.03
C GLY A 24 -8.55 6.79 9.90
N VAL A 25 -7.45 6.31 9.31
CA VAL A 25 -6.43 5.52 10.02
C VAL A 25 -5.22 6.37 10.37
N PHE A 26 -4.71 7.13 9.40
CA PHE A 26 -3.44 7.84 9.55
C PHE A 26 -3.60 9.30 9.96
N HIS A 27 -4.79 9.89 9.74
CA HIS A 27 -5.17 11.29 10.00
C HIS A 27 -4.35 12.35 9.25
N HIS A 28 -3.08 12.09 8.93
CA HIS A 28 -2.18 12.97 8.19
C HIS A 28 -1.08 12.17 7.48
N PHE A 29 -0.77 12.54 6.24
CA PHE A 29 0.40 12.08 5.49
C PHE A 29 1.30 13.27 5.25
N SER A 30 2.58 13.11 5.59
CA SER A 30 3.62 14.02 5.14
C SER A 30 3.95 13.71 3.68
N ASP A 31 4.07 14.74 2.85
CA ASP A 31 4.41 14.60 1.44
C ASP A 31 5.73 13.84 1.24
N LYS A 32 6.66 13.96 2.20
CA LYS A 32 7.95 13.26 2.20
C LYS A 32 7.83 11.74 2.14
N HIS A 33 6.73 11.16 2.61
CA HIS A 33 6.58 9.71 2.78
C HIS A 33 5.37 9.15 2.03
N ILE A 34 4.72 9.96 1.19
CA ILE A 34 3.47 9.58 0.53
C ILE A 34 3.63 8.32 -0.34
N GLY A 35 4.79 8.14 -0.97
CA GLY A 35 5.11 6.95 -1.76
C GLY A 35 5.04 5.65 -0.95
N ARG A 36 5.55 5.66 0.29
CA ARG A 36 5.52 4.47 1.17
C ARG A 36 4.10 4.05 1.53
N TYR A 37 3.22 5.03 1.79
CA TYR A 37 1.81 4.75 2.05
C TYR A 37 1.13 4.18 0.80
N VAL A 38 1.39 4.76 -0.38
CA VAL A 38 0.86 4.24 -1.65
C VAL A 38 1.30 2.79 -1.88
N ASP A 39 2.58 2.49 -1.68
CA ASP A 39 3.12 1.14 -1.85
C ASP A 39 2.49 0.12 -0.89
N GLU A 40 2.26 0.50 0.38
CA GLU A 40 1.56 -0.35 1.35
C GLU A 40 0.12 -0.67 0.89
N PHE A 41 -0.63 0.35 0.45
CA PHE A 41 -2.00 0.18 -0.03
C PHE A 41 -2.05 -0.70 -1.29
N VAL A 42 -1.12 -0.50 -2.22
CA VAL A 42 -0.99 -1.32 -3.44
C VAL A 42 -0.68 -2.77 -3.07
N PHE A 43 0.28 -3.00 -2.16
CA PHE A 43 0.63 -4.33 -1.67
C PHE A 43 -0.58 -5.05 -1.06
N ARG A 44 -1.32 -4.39 -0.15
CA ARG A 44 -2.49 -4.99 0.51
C ARG A 44 -3.62 -5.34 -0.46
N LEU A 45 -3.85 -4.51 -1.47
CA LEU A 45 -4.91 -4.70 -2.46
C LEU A 45 -4.55 -5.73 -3.51
N ASN A 46 -3.30 -5.76 -3.97
CA ASN A 46 -2.83 -6.75 -4.93
C ASN A 46 -2.77 -8.16 -4.34
N ASP A 47 -2.33 -8.31 -3.08
CA ASP A 47 -2.39 -9.59 -2.35
C ASP A 47 -3.80 -9.87 -1.77
N GLY A 48 -4.79 -9.02 -2.03
CA GLY A 48 -6.18 -9.21 -1.58
C GLY A 48 -6.92 -10.36 -2.25
N ASN A 49 -6.43 -10.86 -3.38
CA ASN A 49 -6.99 -12.03 -4.06
C ASN A 49 -6.54 -13.30 -3.31
N VAL A 50 -7.49 -14.06 -2.74
CA VAL A 50 -7.27 -15.30 -1.95
C VAL A 50 -6.86 -16.47 -2.85
N LYS A 51 -5.89 -16.23 -3.74
CA LYS A 51 -5.25 -17.23 -4.60
C LYS A 51 -3.96 -17.73 -3.97
N ARG A 52 -3.34 -16.95 -3.07
CA ARG A 52 -2.16 -17.33 -2.30
C ARG A 52 -2.58 -17.97 -0.98
N SER A 53 -1.87 -19.03 -0.59
CA SER A 53 -2.03 -19.65 0.73
C SER A 53 -1.73 -18.63 1.82
N THR A 54 -2.38 -18.78 2.98
CA THR A 54 -2.21 -17.87 4.12
C THR A 54 -0.75 -17.80 4.59
N LEU A 55 -0.02 -18.91 4.55
CA LEU A 55 1.39 -18.94 4.95
C LEU A 55 2.28 -18.17 3.98
N ASP A 56 2.12 -18.39 2.67
CA ASP A 56 2.87 -17.68 1.62
C ASP A 56 2.65 -16.16 1.70
N ARG A 57 1.46 -15.74 2.14
CA ARG A 57 1.13 -14.33 2.37
C ARG A 57 1.83 -13.75 3.60
N ILE A 58 1.94 -14.53 4.68
CA ILE A 58 2.69 -14.09 5.86
C ILE A 58 4.18 -13.98 5.51
N ASP A 59 4.70 -14.90 4.69
CA ASP A 59 6.07 -14.85 4.21
C ASP A 59 6.33 -13.64 3.29
N SER A 60 5.37 -13.29 2.41
CA SER A 60 5.49 -12.08 1.57
C SER A 60 5.52 -10.80 2.42
N ILE A 61 4.73 -10.74 3.48
CA ILE A 61 4.75 -9.64 4.45
C ILE A 61 6.10 -9.58 5.17
N MET A 62 6.60 -10.71 5.69
CA MET A 62 7.86 -10.75 6.44
C MET A 62 9.08 -10.41 5.59
N SER A 63 9.11 -10.89 4.34
CA SER A 63 10.17 -10.54 3.39
C SER A 63 10.21 -9.04 3.07
N GLY A 64 9.06 -8.36 3.00
CA GLY A 64 8.99 -6.92 2.76
C GLY A 64 9.55 -6.06 3.91
N PHE A 65 9.52 -6.57 5.14
CA PHE A 65 10.13 -5.91 6.30
C PHE A 65 11.64 -6.14 6.40
N SER A 66 12.13 -7.26 5.88
CA SER A 66 13.54 -7.63 5.97
C SER A 66 14.43 -6.61 5.25
N GLY A 67 15.40 -6.03 5.97
CA GLY A 67 16.32 -5.02 5.44
C GLY A 67 15.79 -3.58 5.42
N ASN A 68 14.48 -3.37 5.56
CA ASN A 68 13.85 -2.05 5.51
C ASN A 68 13.61 -1.45 6.90
N ARG A 69 14.66 -1.35 7.72
CA ARG A 69 14.54 -0.77 9.07
C ARG A 69 14.51 0.76 9.01
N LEU A 70 13.39 1.35 9.37
CA LEU A 70 13.26 2.80 9.49
C LEU A 70 13.67 3.28 10.88
N SER A 71 14.81 3.98 10.98
CA SER A 71 15.19 4.66 12.21
C SER A 71 14.58 6.07 12.26
N TYR A 72 14.39 6.62 13.46
CA TYR A 72 13.85 7.98 13.63
C TYR A 72 14.70 9.04 12.90
N LYS A 73 16.03 8.89 12.89
CA LYS A 73 16.93 9.76 12.13
C LYS A 73 16.62 9.73 10.63
N MET A 74 16.36 8.55 10.08
CA MET A 74 16.03 8.37 8.65
C MET A 74 14.63 8.88 8.31
N LEU A 75 13.66 8.84 9.24
CA LEU A 75 12.33 9.44 9.04
C LEU A 75 12.42 10.96 8.87
N VAL A 76 13.29 11.62 9.63
CA VAL A 76 13.39 13.09 9.62
C VAL A 76 14.27 13.62 8.49
N LEU A 77 15.36 12.92 8.17
CA LEU A 77 16.37 13.34 7.20
C LEU A 77 16.07 12.97 5.75
N MET A 78 15.08 12.11 5.50
CA MET A 78 14.63 11.69 4.17
C MET A 78 13.57 12.62 3.58
#